data_AF-A0A433IB27-F1
#
_entry.id   AF-A0A433IB27-F1
#
_cell.length_a   1.000
_cell.length_b   1.000
_cell.length_c   1.000
_cell.angle_alpha   90.00
_cell.angle_beta   90.00
_cell.angle_gamma   90.00
#
_symmetry.space_group_name_H-M   'P 1'
#
loop_
_entity.id
_entity.type
_entity.pdbx_description
1 polymer ?
#
loop_
_entity_poly.entity_id
_entity_poly.type
_entity_poly.pdbx_seq_one_letter_code
_entity_poly.pdbx_strand_id
1 'polypeptide(L)'
;MAMTSRYHRALGPHGFHRVHYTEWGDPANPKVLVCVHGLTRTGRDFDFLAAALEQDYRVICPDIVGRGQSDWLNDKADYSYPLYVNDMAMLMARLDAERIDWVGTSMGGLIGIFLASYPNNPIGKLLINDVGPRIPAAGLRRVAKYVGQVVAYDSLERMENVMRAVGSPFGQLSDEQWRHMTRHSARQLEDGRYAMDYDPGIAENFKNLDLKDIDLWPLWDRISCPTLVLRGAYSDVLDHADAVAMTERGPKAQLIELPGMGHAPALMSDDQIAIVRDWLLAD
;
A
#
# COMPACT_ATOMS: atom_id res chain seq x y z
N MET A 1 6.34 17.07 13.69
CA MET A 1 7.41 17.88 13.02
C MET A 1 6.93 18.16 11.59
N ALA A 2 7.58 19.02 10.79
CA ALA A 2 7.17 19.12 9.39
C ALA A 2 7.54 17.83 8.65
N MET A 3 6.61 17.27 7.88
CA MET A 3 6.89 16.14 6.99
C MET A 3 8.05 16.47 6.05
N THR A 4 8.96 15.51 5.87
CA THR A 4 10.06 15.63 4.91
C THR A 4 9.90 14.64 3.75
N SER A 5 10.44 15.02 2.59
CA SER A 5 10.52 14.16 1.39
C SER A 5 11.95 13.70 1.21
N ARG A 6 12.15 12.40 0.96
CA ARG A 6 13.46 11.77 0.82
C ARG A 6 13.45 10.76 -0.31
N TYR A 7 14.66 10.39 -0.72
CA TYR A 7 14.91 9.35 -1.69
C TYR A 7 15.99 8.40 -1.17
N HIS A 8 15.85 7.11 -1.49
CA HIS A 8 16.96 6.16 -1.48
C HIS A 8 17.19 5.59 -2.86
N ARG A 9 18.41 5.09 -3.09
CA ARG A 9 18.72 4.33 -4.30
C ARG A 9 18.48 2.86 -4.02
N ALA A 10 17.72 2.21 -4.88
CA ALA A 10 17.54 0.77 -4.89
C ALA A 10 18.17 0.18 -6.15
N LEU A 11 18.49 -1.12 -6.11
CA LEU A 11 19.11 -1.85 -7.23
C LEU A 11 18.11 -2.85 -7.78
N GLY A 12 17.76 -2.71 -9.05
CA GLY A 12 16.97 -3.68 -9.81
C GLY A 12 17.80 -4.46 -10.85
N PRO A 13 17.17 -5.36 -11.62
CA PRO A 13 17.83 -6.17 -12.65
C PRO A 13 18.58 -5.35 -13.71
N HIS A 14 18.06 -4.16 -14.04
CA HIS A 14 18.60 -3.29 -15.09
C HIS A 14 19.32 -2.04 -14.56
N GLY A 15 19.67 -2.00 -13.26
CA GLY A 15 20.47 -0.93 -12.67
C GLY A 15 19.82 -0.24 -11.48
N PHE A 16 20.37 0.92 -11.10
CA PHE A 16 19.86 1.70 -9.97
C PHE A 16 18.71 2.62 -10.37
N HIS A 17 17.71 2.71 -9.48
CA HIS A 17 16.60 3.65 -9.54
C HIS A 17 16.41 4.33 -8.18
N ARG A 18 15.73 5.47 -8.16
CA ARG A 18 15.38 6.17 -6.92
C ARG A 18 13.97 5.81 -6.48
N VAL A 19 13.84 5.53 -5.20
CA VAL A 19 12.57 5.30 -4.53
C VAL A 19 12.35 6.44 -3.56
N HIS A 20 11.25 7.15 -3.73
CA HIS A 20 10.80 8.25 -2.88
C HIS A 20 10.08 7.71 -1.64
N TYR A 21 10.22 8.42 -0.52
CA TYR A 21 9.35 8.26 0.64
C TYR A 21 9.15 9.58 1.37
N THR A 22 7.97 9.75 1.97
CA THR A 22 7.74 10.80 2.97
C THR A 22 8.05 10.27 4.36
N GLU A 23 8.50 11.17 5.23
CA GLU A 23 8.87 10.87 6.61
C GLU A 23 8.21 11.89 7.54
N TRP A 24 7.52 11.38 8.56
CA TRP A 24 6.78 12.12 9.57
C TRP A 24 7.30 11.77 10.98
N GLY A 25 7.07 12.67 11.93
CA GLY A 25 7.53 12.50 13.31
C GLY A 25 9.01 12.84 13.51
N ASP A 26 9.55 12.41 14.65
CA ASP A 26 10.97 12.59 14.98
C ASP A 26 11.83 11.54 14.28
N PRO A 27 12.80 11.91 13.41
CA PRO A 27 13.71 10.97 12.76
C PRO A 27 14.55 10.13 13.73
N ALA A 28 14.70 10.57 14.98
CA ALA A 28 15.40 9.84 16.03
C ALA A 28 14.49 8.88 16.82
N ASN A 29 13.18 8.85 16.57
CA ASN A 29 12.28 7.93 17.25
C ASN A 29 12.59 6.47 16.84
N PRO A 30 12.91 5.58 17.78
CA PRO A 30 13.25 4.19 17.48
C PRO A 30 12.03 3.35 17.05
N LYS A 31 10.80 3.81 17.31
CA LYS A 31 9.57 3.16 16.81
C LYS A 31 9.32 3.62 15.39
N VAL A 32 9.64 2.77 14.42
CA VAL A 32 9.44 3.06 13.00
C VAL A 32 8.21 2.35 12.47
N LEU A 33 7.33 3.10 11.81
CA LEU A 33 6.16 2.58 11.12
C LEU A 33 6.33 2.79 9.61
N VAL A 34 6.21 1.73 8.82
CA VAL A 34 6.25 1.80 7.36
C VAL A 34 4.85 1.55 6.79
N CYS A 35 4.30 2.54 6.08
CA CYS A 35 2.96 2.51 5.48
C CYS A 35 3.02 2.41 3.95
N VAL A 36 2.65 1.26 3.38
CA VAL A 36 2.84 0.96 1.94
C VAL A 36 1.53 0.86 1.19
N HIS A 37 1.46 1.58 0.07
CA HIS A 37 0.22 1.87 -0.65
C HIS A 37 -0.21 0.75 -1.60
N GLY A 38 -1.43 0.87 -2.15
CA GLY A 38 -1.99 -0.05 -3.15
C GLY A 38 -1.42 0.14 -4.57
N LEU A 39 -1.81 -0.74 -5.50
CA LEU A 39 -1.16 -0.90 -6.82
C LEU A 39 -0.95 0.39 -7.63
N THR A 40 -1.95 1.27 -7.66
CA THR A 40 -1.99 2.52 -8.44
C THR A 40 -2.13 3.76 -7.55
N ARG A 41 -1.65 3.64 -6.32
CA ARG A 41 -1.70 4.65 -5.25
C ARG A 41 -0.31 5.23 -5.01
N THR A 42 -0.20 6.17 -4.06
CA THR A 42 1.06 6.78 -3.62
C THR A 42 1.14 6.74 -2.10
N GLY A 43 2.32 6.95 -1.52
CA GLY A 43 2.54 6.99 -0.07
C GLY A 43 1.72 8.08 0.63
N ARG A 44 1.27 9.08 -0.12
CA ARG A 44 0.44 10.19 0.37
C ARG A 44 -0.97 9.79 0.80
N ASP A 45 -1.41 8.56 0.49
CA ASP A 45 -2.66 8.00 1.02
C ASP A 45 -2.64 7.90 2.55
N PHE A 46 -1.46 7.77 3.14
CA PHE A 46 -1.30 7.61 4.59
C PHE A 46 -1.06 8.92 5.33
N ASP A 47 -1.13 10.09 4.68
CA ASP A 47 -0.78 11.36 5.35
C ASP A 47 -1.65 11.62 6.60
N PHE A 48 -2.95 11.32 6.55
CA PHE A 48 -3.85 11.47 7.70
C PHE A 48 -3.51 10.49 8.82
N LEU A 49 -3.20 9.23 8.47
CA LEU A 49 -2.75 8.21 9.42
C LEU A 49 -1.39 8.57 10.04
N ALA A 50 -0.44 9.04 9.21
CA ALA A 50 0.89 9.43 9.64
C ALA A 50 0.82 10.64 10.58
N ALA A 51 0.01 11.65 10.27
CA ALA A 51 -0.23 12.78 11.16
C ALA A 51 -0.83 12.36 12.52
N ALA A 52 -1.68 11.34 12.55
CA ALA A 52 -2.25 10.81 13.79
C ALA A 52 -1.26 9.98 14.62
N LEU A 53 -0.15 9.51 14.03
CA LEU A 53 0.84 8.63 14.66
C LEU A 53 2.22 9.26 14.82
N GLU A 54 2.47 10.46 14.29
CA GLU A 54 3.82 11.06 14.23
C GLU A 54 4.40 11.44 15.59
N GLN A 55 3.59 11.47 16.65
CA GLN A 55 4.06 11.69 18.02
C GLN A 55 4.58 10.39 18.66
N ASP A 56 4.08 9.25 18.20
CA ASP A 56 4.41 7.92 18.76
C ASP A 56 5.42 7.16 17.88
N TYR A 57 5.37 7.39 16.58
CA TYR A 57 6.21 6.74 15.56
C TYR A 57 6.97 7.75 14.71
N ARG A 58 8.13 7.32 14.22
CA ARG A 58 8.70 7.79 12.97
C ARG A 58 7.98 7.09 11.82
N VAL A 59 7.11 7.80 11.11
CA VAL A 59 6.25 7.20 10.08
C VAL A 59 6.85 7.42 8.70
N ILE A 60 6.99 6.34 7.92
CA ILE A 60 7.61 6.30 6.60
C ILE A 60 6.58 5.84 5.58
N CYS A 61 6.31 6.67 4.57
CA CYS A 61 5.33 6.33 3.52
C CYS A 61 6.03 6.35 2.15
N PRO A 62 6.57 5.20 1.68
CA PRO A 62 7.22 5.12 0.38
C PRO A 62 6.24 5.20 -0.77
N ASP A 63 6.70 5.73 -1.89
CA ASP A 63 6.12 5.48 -3.20
C ASP A 63 6.83 4.26 -3.80
N ILE A 64 6.13 3.15 -4.05
CA ILE A 64 6.71 2.00 -4.76
C ILE A 64 7.12 2.46 -6.17
N VAL A 65 8.26 1.95 -6.65
CA VAL A 65 8.83 2.31 -7.96
C VAL A 65 7.77 2.33 -9.08
N GLY A 66 7.80 3.36 -9.93
CA GLY A 66 6.78 3.62 -10.94
C GLY A 66 5.50 4.30 -10.44
N ARG A 67 5.44 4.77 -9.20
CA ARG A 67 4.30 5.52 -8.63
C ARG A 67 4.80 6.80 -7.97
N GLY A 68 3.93 7.81 -7.90
CA GLY A 68 4.22 9.06 -7.21
C GLY A 68 5.54 9.68 -7.69
N GLN A 69 6.41 10.01 -6.73
CA GLN A 69 7.70 10.60 -7.04
C GLN A 69 8.85 9.59 -7.23
N SER A 70 8.58 8.28 -7.10
CA SER A 70 9.59 7.27 -7.39
C SER A 70 9.86 7.18 -8.89
N ASP A 71 11.10 6.86 -9.25
CA ASP A 71 11.49 6.76 -10.65
C ASP A 71 10.62 5.71 -11.38
N TRP A 72 10.38 5.97 -12.66
CA TRP A 72 9.79 4.98 -13.56
C TRP A 72 10.91 4.10 -14.14
N LEU A 73 10.66 2.81 -14.26
CA LEU A 73 11.64 1.85 -14.78
C LEU A 73 11.66 1.88 -16.31
N ASN A 74 12.85 1.76 -16.90
CA ASN A 74 12.99 1.68 -18.36
C ASN A 74 12.44 0.35 -18.90
N ASP A 75 12.79 -0.76 -18.25
CA ASP A 75 12.21 -2.06 -18.53
C ASP A 75 10.93 -2.24 -17.68
N LYS A 76 9.78 -2.33 -18.34
CA LYS A 76 8.48 -2.42 -17.66
C LYS A 76 8.21 -3.81 -17.10
N ALA A 77 8.92 -4.84 -17.58
CA ALA A 77 8.81 -6.19 -17.03
C ALA A 77 9.31 -6.25 -15.58
N ASP A 78 10.20 -5.33 -15.19
CA ASP A 78 10.78 -5.27 -13.84
C ASP A 78 9.75 -4.92 -12.75
N TYR A 79 8.57 -4.39 -13.10
CA TYR A 79 7.49 -4.03 -12.17
C TYR A 79 6.85 -5.25 -11.46
N SER A 80 7.60 -5.90 -10.59
CA SER A 80 7.31 -7.21 -10.03
C SER A 80 7.46 -7.24 -8.50
N TYR A 81 6.77 -8.18 -7.84
CA TYR A 81 6.88 -8.35 -6.39
C TYR A 81 8.32 -8.59 -5.90
N PRO A 82 9.16 -9.42 -6.56
CA PRO A 82 10.57 -9.55 -6.16
C PRO A 82 11.31 -8.20 -6.11
N LEU A 83 11.10 -7.32 -7.09
CA LEU A 83 11.70 -6.00 -7.08
C LEU A 83 11.12 -5.12 -5.95
N TYR A 84 9.80 -5.10 -5.80
CA TYR A 84 9.17 -4.29 -4.75
C TYR A 84 9.61 -4.70 -3.34
N VAL A 85 9.72 -6.01 -3.09
CA VAL A 85 10.21 -6.57 -1.83
C VAL A 85 11.68 -6.18 -1.61
N ASN A 86 12.52 -6.28 -2.64
CA ASN A 86 13.92 -5.85 -2.57
C ASN A 86 14.07 -4.36 -2.26
N ASP A 87 13.32 -3.49 -2.96
CA ASP A 87 13.36 -2.05 -2.75
C ASP A 87 12.95 -1.66 -1.32
N MET A 88 11.94 -2.36 -0.76
CA MET A 88 11.50 -2.15 0.62
C MET A 88 12.48 -2.72 1.64
N ALA A 89 13.12 -3.86 1.39
CA ALA A 89 14.18 -4.37 2.24
C ALA A 89 15.37 -3.38 2.29
N MET A 90 15.73 -2.77 1.17
CA MET A 90 16.76 -1.71 1.12
C MET A 90 16.33 -0.44 1.86
N LEU A 91 15.04 -0.07 1.79
CA LEU A 91 14.50 1.03 2.59
C LEU A 91 14.62 0.71 4.09
N MET A 92 14.16 -0.46 4.52
CA MET A 92 14.24 -0.90 5.92
C MET A 92 15.68 -0.88 6.44
N ALA A 93 16.64 -1.35 5.65
CA ALA A 93 18.06 -1.28 6.01
C ALA A 93 18.58 0.17 6.14
N ARG A 94 18.06 1.11 5.34
CA ARG A 94 18.43 2.54 5.41
C ARG A 94 17.82 3.25 6.60
N LEU A 95 16.66 2.81 7.07
CA LEU A 95 15.98 3.43 8.22
C LEU A 95 16.74 3.21 9.52
N ASP A 96 17.62 2.19 9.57
CA ASP A 96 18.49 1.86 10.69
C ASP A 96 17.71 1.66 12.00
N ALA A 97 16.59 0.94 11.89
CA ALA A 97 15.71 0.63 13.02
C ALA A 97 15.81 -0.86 13.37
N GLU A 98 15.97 -1.16 14.66
CA GLU A 98 15.98 -2.55 15.16
C GLU A 98 14.63 -3.26 14.97
N ARG A 99 13.54 -2.50 15.06
CA ARG A 99 12.18 -2.98 14.89
C ARG A 99 11.37 -2.02 14.02
N ILE A 100 10.59 -2.58 13.10
CA ILE A 100 9.71 -1.85 12.20
C ILE A 100 8.31 -2.43 12.33
N ASP A 101 7.29 -1.60 12.49
CA ASP A 101 5.90 -2.01 12.34
C ASP A 101 5.43 -1.65 10.91
N TRP A 102 4.49 -2.43 10.37
CA TRP A 102 4.10 -2.36 8.96
C TRP A 102 2.60 -2.19 8.81
N VAL A 103 2.18 -1.24 7.96
CA VAL A 103 0.80 -1.07 7.50
C VAL A 103 0.79 -1.16 5.98
N GLY A 104 0.16 -2.20 5.43
CA GLY A 104 0.16 -2.43 3.99
C GLY A 104 -1.25 -2.51 3.42
N THR A 105 -1.57 -1.65 2.44
CA THR A 105 -2.86 -1.71 1.72
C THR A 105 -2.70 -2.46 0.41
N SER A 106 -3.52 -3.49 0.17
CA SER A 106 -3.53 -4.21 -1.10
C SER A 106 -2.13 -4.72 -1.48
N MET A 107 -1.54 -4.23 -2.58
CA MET A 107 -0.13 -4.48 -2.96
C MET A 107 0.86 -4.31 -1.80
N GLY A 108 0.73 -3.25 -0.99
CA GLY A 108 1.58 -3.03 0.19
C GLY A 108 1.40 -4.08 1.28
N GLY A 109 0.21 -4.66 1.40
CA GLY A 109 -0.06 -5.79 2.30
C GLY A 109 0.63 -7.06 1.82
N LEU A 110 0.59 -7.34 0.52
CA LEU A 110 1.29 -8.47 -0.09
C LEU A 110 2.82 -8.35 0.07
N ILE A 111 3.39 -7.16 -0.14
CA ILE A 111 4.81 -6.89 0.12
C ILE A 111 5.14 -7.18 1.60
N GLY A 112 4.27 -6.76 2.53
CA GLY A 112 4.37 -7.09 3.94
C GLY A 112 4.37 -8.59 4.23
N ILE A 113 3.49 -9.37 3.60
CA ILE A 113 3.48 -10.84 3.71
C ILE A 113 4.81 -11.45 3.28
N PHE A 114 5.35 -11.02 2.13
CA PHE A 114 6.66 -11.50 1.67
C PHE A 114 7.75 -11.19 2.69
N LEU A 115 7.90 -9.93 3.10
CA LEU A 115 8.94 -9.49 4.02
C LEU A 115 8.84 -10.20 5.38
N ALA A 116 7.63 -10.28 5.96
CA ALA A 116 7.40 -10.89 7.26
C ALA A 116 7.58 -12.42 7.26
N SER A 117 7.55 -13.06 6.08
CA SER A 117 7.77 -14.51 5.95
C SER A 117 9.25 -14.92 5.96
N TYR A 118 10.18 -13.97 5.79
CA TYR A 118 11.62 -14.25 5.81
C TYR A 118 12.11 -14.36 7.26
N PRO A 119 13.02 -15.30 7.57
CA PRO A 119 13.62 -15.39 8.90
C PRO A 119 14.45 -14.12 9.21
N ASN A 120 14.46 -13.73 10.50
CA ASN A 120 15.19 -12.57 11.01
C ASN A 120 14.79 -11.21 10.40
N ASN A 121 13.58 -11.11 9.82
CA ASN A 121 13.03 -9.82 9.44
C ASN A 121 12.75 -8.97 10.70
N PRO A 122 12.84 -7.62 10.64
CA PRO A 122 12.64 -6.75 11.80
C PRO A 122 11.16 -6.38 12.03
N ILE A 123 10.19 -7.04 11.37
CA ILE A 123 8.78 -6.66 11.45
C ILE A 123 8.20 -7.09 12.80
N GLY A 124 7.81 -6.10 13.62
CA GLY A 124 7.29 -6.30 14.97
C GLY A 124 5.77 -6.46 15.03
N LYS A 125 5.04 -5.68 14.24
CA LYS A 125 3.59 -5.77 14.03
C LYS A 125 3.28 -5.64 12.55
N LEU A 126 2.35 -6.45 12.05
CA LEU A 126 1.92 -6.44 10.65
C LEU A 126 0.42 -6.13 10.56
N LEU A 127 0.06 -5.02 9.93
CA LEU A 127 -1.31 -4.68 9.59
C LEU A 127 -1.51 -4.81 8.09
N ILE A 128 -2.46 -5.66 7.71
CA ILE A 128 -2.85 -5.91 6.32
C ILE A 128 -4.22 -5.30 6.09
N ASN A 129 -4.28 -4.32 5.19
CA ASN A 129 -5.51 -3.65 4.80
C ASN A 129 -6.03 -4.24 3.48
N ASP A 130 -7.03 -5.10 3.64
CA ASP A 130 -7.91 -5.65 2.62
C ASP A 130 -7.24 -6.46 1.50
N VAL A 131 -6.33 -7.36 1.88
CA VAL A 131 -5.76 -8.37 0.99
C VAL A 131 -5.42 -9.64 1.77
N GLY A 132 -5.32 -10.78 1.10
CA GLY A 132 -5.01 -12.05 1.73
C GLY A 132 -3.97 -12.87 0.97
N PRO A 133 -3.60 -14.03 1.52
CA PRO A 133 -2.58 -14.91 0.96
C PRO A 133 -3.09 -15.75 -0.22
N ARG A 134 -4.29 -15.48 -0.73
CA ARG A 134 -4.75 -16.00 -2.02
C ARG A 134 -5.09 -14.83 -2.93
N ILE A 135 -4.54 -14.84 -4.13
CA ILE A 135 -4.86 -13.84 -5.16
C ILE A 135 -5.63 -14.54 -6.27
N PRO A 136 -6.95 -14.36 -6.37
CA PRO A 136 -7.75 -15.03 -7.39
C PRO A 136 -7.40 -14.55 -8.80
N ALA A 137 -7.31 -15.45 -9.77
CA ALA A 137 -7.11 -15.12 -11.18
C ALA A 137 -8.18 -14.16 -11.72
N ALA A 138 -9.40 -14.25 -11.19
CA ALA A 138 -10.49 -13.34 -11.53
C ALA A 138 -10.21 -11.88 -11.10
N GLY A 139 -9.62 -11.69 -9.92
CA GLY A 139 -9.18 -10.38 -9.44
C GLY A 139 -8.06 -9.82 -10.31
N LEU A 140 -7.08 -10.65 -10.66
CA LEU A 140 -6.00 -10.29 -11.58
C LEU A 140 -6.53 -9.86 -12.96
N ARG A 141 -7.51 -10.60 -13.52
CA ARG A 141 -8.20 -10.20 -14.77
C ARG A 141 -8.94 -8.87 -14.65
N ARG A 142 -9.55 -8.60 -13.51
CA ARG A 142 -10.26 -7.33 -13.27
C ARG A 142 -9.28 -6.15 -13.27
N VAL A 143 -8.16 -6.28 -12.55
CA VAL A 143 -7.07 -5.29 -12.52
C VAL A 143 -6.51 -5.04 -13.92
N ALA A 144 -6.26 -6.11 -14.68
CA ALA A 144 -5.73 -6.04 -16.05
C ALA A 144 -6.61 -5.22 -17.02
N LYS A 145 -7.91 -5.08 -16.76
CA LYS A 145 -8.82 -4.33 -17.64
C LYS A 145 -8.62 -2.82 -17.56
N TYR A 146 -8.22 -2.28 -16.41
CA TYR A 146 -8.15 -0.83 -16.19
C TYR A 146 -6.73 -0.32 -15.95
N VAL A 147 -5.82 -1.16 -15.43
CA VAL A 147 -4.44 -0.72 -15.17
C VAL A 147 -3.73 -0.38 -16.47
N GLY A 148 -2.99 0.72 -16.49
CA GLY A 148 -2.29 1.23 -17.68
C GLY A 148 -3.16 2.04 -18.64
N GLN A 149 -4.47 2.17 -18.40
CA GLN A 149 -5.27 3.12 -19.15
C GLN A 149 -4.95 4.54 -18.70
N VAL A 150 -4.40 5.34 -19.63
CA VAL A 150 -4.15 6.77 -19.38
C VAL A 150 -5.44 7.54 -19.66
N VAL A 151 -6.25 7.71 -18.62
CA VAL A 151 -7.41 8.60 -18.65
C VAL A 151 -6.95 10.00 -18.27
N ALA A 152 -7.11 10.95 -19.19
CA ALA A 152 -6.80 12.36 -18.97
C ALA A 152 -8.06 13.15 -18.61
N TYR A 153 -7.95 14.01 -17.60
CA TYR A 153 -9.01 14.85 -17.08
C TYR A 153 -8.68 16.33 -17.26
N ASP A 154 -9.65 17.14 -17.69
CA ASP A 154 -9.43 18.56 -17.95
C ASP A 154 -9.19 19.39 -16.67
N SER A 155 -9.55 18.85 -15.50
CA SER A 155 -9.32 19.48 -14.20
C SER A 155 -9.20 18.46 -13.07
N LEU A 156 -8.55 18.85 -11.97
CA LEU A 156 -8.51 18.07 -10.73
C LEU A 156 -9.93 17.85 -10.17
N GLU A 157 -10.83 18.81 -10.33
CA GLU A 157 -12.23 18.66 -9.90
C GLU A 157 -12.94 17.54 -10.67
N ARG A 158 -12.72 17.45 -11.99
CA ARG A 158 -13.29 16.36 -12.79
C ARG A 158 -12.71 15.02 -12.39
N MET A 159 -11.41 14.96 -12.15
CA MET A 159 -10.74 13.76 -11.66
C MET A 159 -11.27 13.34 -10.27
N GLU A 160 -11.42 14.29 -9.34
CA GLU A 160 -11.93 14.07 -7.99
C GLU A 160 -13.34 13.47 -8.01
N ASN A 161 -14.23 14.00 -8.85
CA ASN A 161 -15.59 13.48 -9.01
C ASN A 161 -15.59 12.01 -9.48
N VAL A 162 -14.68 11.65 -10.39
CA VAL A 162 -14.54 10.25 -10.85
C VAL A 162 -13.91 9.39 -9.76
N MET A 163 -12.90 9.89 -9.05
CA MET A 163 -12.27 9.17 -7.93
C MET A 163 -13.25 8.91 -6.79
N ARG A 164 -14.13 9.86 -6.45
CA ARG A 164 -15.21 9.68 -5.47
C ARG A 164 -16.18 8.58 -5.88
N ALA A 165 -16.56 8.55 -7.16
CA ALA A 165 -17.48 7.54 -7.68
C ALA A 165 -16.86 6.14 -7.68
N VAL A 166 -15.61 6.01 -8.11
CA VAL A 166 -14.89 4.72 -8.14
C VAL A 166 -14.46 4.27 -6.75
N GLY A 167 -14.06 5.21 -5.89
CA GLY A 167 -13.59 5.00 -4.53
C GLY A 167 -14.70 4.99 -3.48
N SER A 168 -15.98 4.91 -3.88
CA SER A 168 -17.08 4.73 -2.91
C SER A 168 -16.88 3.53 -1.95
N PRO A 169 -16.13 2.46 -2.31
CA PRO A 169 -15.80 1.38 -1.36
C PRO A 169 -14.85 1.77 -0.22
N PHE A 170 -14.19 2.92 -0.28
CA PHE A 170 -13.14 3.31 0.68
C PHE A 170 -13.65 3.78 2.04
N GLY A 171 -14.98 3.83 2.21
CA GLY A 171 -15.66 4.40 3.36
C GLY A 171 -16.06 5.86 3.15
N GLN A 172 -16.63 6.46 4.19
CA GLN A 172 -17.07 7.85 4.15
C GLN A 172 -15.87 8.76 4.40
N LEU A 173 -15.44 9.48 3.36
CA LEU A 173 -14.38 10.47 3.44
C LEU A 173 -14.95 11.89 3.34
N SER A 174 -14.32 12.82 4.04
CA SER A 174 -14.62 14.25 3.95
C SER A 174 -14.18 14.81 2.58
N ASP A 175 -14.66 16.02 2.27
CA ASP A 175 -14.26 16.70 1.04
C ASP A 175 -12.76 17.02 1.01
N GLU A 176 -12.18 17.30 2.17
CA GLU A 176 -10.75 17.52 2.31
C GLU A 176 -9.96 16.26 1.99
N GLN A 177 -10.38 15.11 2.51
CA GLN A 177 -9.73 13.82 2.27
C GLN A 177 -9.80 13.42 0.80
N TRP A 178 -10.95 13.58 0.15
CA TRP A 178 -11.09 13.31 -1.29
C TRP A 178 -10.22 14.23 -2.15
N ARG A 179 -10.19 15.53 -1.83
CA ARG A 179 -9.35 16.50 -2.53
C ARG A 179 -7.87 16.20 -2.34
N HIS A 180 -7.48 15.84 -1.12
CA HIS A 180 -6.10 15.44 -0.77
C HIS A 180 -5.67 14.21 -1.56
N MET A 181 -6.48 13.15 -1.50
CA MET A 181 -6.26 11.91 -2.22
C MET A 181 -6.10 12.18 -3.73
N THR A 182 -7.01 12.96 -4.32
CA THR A 182 -6.96 13.30 -5.74
C THR A 182 -5.71 14.07 -6.11
N ARG A 183 -5.40 15.14 -5.38
CA ARG A 183 -4.23 15.99 -5.64
C ARG A 183 -2.93 15.20 -5.61
N HIS A 184 -2.79 14.27 -4.66
CA HIS A 184 -1.58 13.49 -4.48
C HIS A 184 -1.55 12.16 -5.26
N SER A 185 -2.61 11.88 -6.01
CA SER A 185 -2.67 10.79 -6.99
C SER A 185 -2.58 11.28 -8.42
N ALA A 186 -2.47 12.58 -8.63
CA ALA A 186 -2.56 13.21 -9.93
C ALA A 186 -1.18 13.73 -10.38
N ARG A 187 -0.86 13.49 -11.64
CA ARG A 187 0.21 14.18 -12.37
C ARG A 187 -0.37 15.01 -13.49
N GLN A 188 0.29 16.13 -13.77
CA GLN A 188 -0.06 16.95 -14.91
C GLN A 188 0.66 16.43 -16.16
N LEU A 189 -0.08 16.29 -17.25
CA LEU A 189 0.42 15.93 -18.57
C LEU A 189 0.97 17.18 -19.28
N GLU A 190 1.72 16.98 -20.36
CA GLU A 190 2.32 18.07 -21.16
C GLU A 190 1.26 19.05 -21.72
N ASP A 191 0.06 18.54 -22.02
CA ASP A 191 -1.07 19.32 -22.53
C ASP A 191 -1.86 20.05 -21.41
N GLY A 192 -1.39 19.97 -20.16
CA GLY A 192 -1.98 20.62 -19.00
C GLY A 192 -3.12 19.83 -18.32
N ARG A 193 -3.59 18.73 -18.92
CA ARG A 193 -4.58 17.84 -18.31
C ARG A 193 -3.97 16.99 -17.19
N TYR A 194 -4.81 16.32 -16.41
CA TYR A 194 -4.40 15.49 -15.29
C TYR A 194 -4.61 14.01 -15.56
N ALA A 195 -3.70 13.17 -15.11
CA ALA A 195 -3.85 11.71 -15.12
C ALA A 195 -3.39 11.14 -13.78
N MET A 196 -3.66 9.85 -13.55
CA MET A 196 -3.14 9.15 -12.38
C MET A 196 -1.60 9.13 -12.39
N ASP A 197 -1.01 9.31 -11.21
CA ASP A 197 0.44 9.44 -11.00
C ASP A 197 1.11 8.07 -10.78
N TYR A 198 1.04 7.24 -11.83
CA TYR A 198 1.79 6.00 -11.93
C TYR A 198 2.19 5.72 -13.39
N ASP A 199 3.19 4.87 -13.57
CA ASP A 199 3.67 4.42 -14.87
C ASP A 199 2.67 3.48 -15.55
N PRO A 200 2.06 3.85 -16.68
CA PRO A 200 1.15 2.98 -17.41
C PRO A 200 1.78 1.65 -17.84
N GLY A 201 3.12 1.61 -17.97
CA GLY A 201 3.88 0.41 -18.29
C GLY A 201 3.76 -0.70 -17.24
N ILE A 202 3.31 -0.40 -16.01
CA ILE A 202 2.96 -1.42 -15.00
C ILE A 202 1.97 -2.45 -15.56
N ALA A 203 1.12 -2.05 -16.52
CA ALA A 203 0.16 -2.95 -17.16
C ALA A 203 0.78 -4.08 -17.99
N GLU A 204 2.04 -3.97 -18.41
CA GLU A 204 2.70 -5.00 -19.21
C GLU A 204 2.77 -6.34 -18.46
N ASN A 205 3.01 -6.31 -17.15
CA ASN A 205 3.02 -7.51 -16.32
C ASN A 205 1.64 -8.17 -16.19
N PHE A 206 0.55 -7.41 -16.36
CA PHE A 206 -0.80 -7.97 -16.35
C PHE A 206 -1.22 -8.57 -17.70
N LYS A 207 -0.59 -8.17 -18.81
CA LYS A 207 -0.86 -8.72 -20.15
C LYS A 207 -0.33 -10.14 -20.31
N ASN A 208 0.80 -10.43 -19.65
CA ASN A 208 1.51 -11.70 -19.75
C ASN A 208 1.25 -12.63 -18.54
N LEU A 209 0.32 -12.27 -17.67
CA LEU A 209 0.07 -13.02 -16.44
C LEU A 209 -0.56 -14.37 -16.75
N ASP A 210 0.05 -15.47 -16.29
CA ASP A 210 -0.62 -16.77 -16.27
C ASP A 210 -1.83 -16.66 -15.33
N LEU A 211 -3.02 -16.87 -15.87
CA LEU A 211 -4.29 -16.59 -15.19
C LEU A 211 -4.66 -17.72 -14.22
N LYS A 212 -3.76 -18.00 -13.29
CA LYS A 212 -3.94 -18.94 -12.19
C LYS A 212 -4.02 -18.19 -10.87
N ASP A 213 -4.68 -18.82 -9.91
CA ASP A 213 -4.68 -18.33 -8.54
C ASP A 213 -3.25 -18.38 -8.01
N ILE A 214 -2.83 -17.30 -7.35
CA ILE A 214 -1.53 -17.25 -6.67
C ILE A 214 -1.79 -17.64 -5.22
N ASP A 215 -1.08 -18.68 -4.77
CA ASP A 215 -1.13 -19.18 -3.41
C ASP A 215 0.11 -18.72 -2.62
N LEU A 216 -0.13 -17.82 -1.66
CA LEU A 216 0.84 -17.30 -0.70
C LEU A 216 0.58 -17.84 0.72
N TRP A 217 -0.31 -18.82 0.91
CA TRP A 217 -0.51 -19.46 2.22
C TRP A 217 0.80 -20.01 2.81
N PRO A 218 1.72 -20.61 2.02
CA PRO A 218 3.01 -21.04 2.55
C PRO A 218 3.89 -19.91 3.10
N LEU A 219 3.69 -18.66 2.65
CA LEU A 219 4.37 -17.48 3.20
C LEU A 219 3.65 -16.98 4.45
N TRP A 220 2.32 -16.92 4.40
CA TRP A 220 1.49 -16.58 5.56
C TRP A 220 1.79 -17.45 6.78
N ASP A 221 1.94 -18.76 6.57
CA ASP A 221 2.23 -19.72 7.64
C ASP A 221 3.61 -19.52 8.30
N ARG A 222 4.50 -18.74 7.69
CA ARG A 222 5.83 -18.42 8.25
C ARG A 222 5.84 -17.14 9.08
N ILE A 223 4.79 -16.33 9.00
CA ILE A 223 4.69 -15.07 9.74
C ILE A 223 4.43 -15.39 11.22
N SER A 224 5.22 -14.78 12.10
CA SER A 224 5.14 -15.00 13.55
C SER A 224 4.82 -13.75 14.36
N CYS A 225 4.89 -12.55 13.76
CA CYS A 225 4.59 -11.31 14.45
C CYS A 225 3.08 -11.15 14.68
N PRO A 226 2.65 -10.43 15.74
CA PRO A 226 1.27 -9.99 15.90
C PRO A 226 0.75 -9.35 14.61
N THR A 227 -0.41 -9.81 14.16
CA THR A 227 -0.95 -9.44 12.85
C THR A 227 -2.41 -9.03 12.97
N LEU A 228 -2.77 -7.91 12.35
CA LEU A 228 -4.15 -7.43 12.18
C LEU A 228 -4.51 -7.45 10.70
N VAL A 229 -5.69 -7.97 10.40
CA VAL A 229 -6.31 -7.92 9.07
C VAL A 229 -7.53 -7.01 9.16
N LEU A 230 -7.51 -5.94 8.39
CA LEU A 230 -8.69 -5.13 8.11
C LEU A 230 -9.32 -5.62 6.83
N ARG A 231 -10.64 -5.81 6.84
CA ARG A 231 -11.39 -6.22 5.66
C ARG A 231 -12.61 -5.31 5.48
N GLY A 232 -12.81 -4.76 4.29
CA GLY A 232 -14.10 -4.18 3.93
C GLY A 232 -15.16 -5.27 3.88
N ALA A 233 -16.29 -5.10 4.58
CA ALA A 233 -17.31 -6.14 4.73
C ALA A 233 -17.79 -6.72 3.38
N TYR A 234 -17.82 -5.92 2.32
CA TYR A 234 -18.15 -6.37 0.95
C TYR A 234 -16.95 -6.38 -0.02
N SER A 235 -15.71 -6.52 0.48
CA SER A 235 -14.51 -6.58 -0.38
C SER A 235 -14.66 -7.60 -1.51
N ASP A 236 -14.24 -7.20 -2.70
CA ASP A 236 -14.15 -8.03 -3.92
C ASP A 236 -12.71 -8.50 -4.19
N VAL A 237 -11.80 -8.26 -3.23
CA VAL A 237 -10.38 -8.66 -3.27
C VAL A 237 -10.07 -9.70 -2.20
N LEU A 238 -10.45 -9.44 -0.95
CA LEU A 238 -10.28 -10.38 0.15
C LEU A 238 -11.61 -11.09 0.45
N ASP A 239 -11.70 -12.34 0.04
CA ASP A 239 -12.87 -13.18 0.32
C ASP A 239 -13.00 -13.41 1.84
N HIS A 240 -14.24 -13.35 2.36
CA HIS A 240 -14.51 -13.54 3.79
C HIS A 240 -13.96 -14.89 4.31
N ALA A 241 -14.09 -15.96 3.51
CA ALA A 241 -13.56 -17.27 3.88
C ALA A 241 -12.03 -17.29 4.04
N ASP A 242 -11.29 -16.59 3.18
CA ASP A 242 -9.84 -16.47 3.33
C ASP A 242 -9.47 -15.62 4.54
N ALA A 243 -10.20 -14.52 4.79
CA ALA A 243 -9.99 -13.69 5.97
C ALA A 243 -10.22 -14.46 7.27
N VAL A 244 -11.26 -15.30 7.34
CA VAL A 244 -11.49 -16.21 8.48
C VAL A 244 -10.34 -17.21 8.61
N ALA A 245 -9.91 -17.84 7.51
CA ALA A 245 -8.79 -18.78 7.53
C ALA A 245 -7.47 -18.12 8.00
N MET A 246 -7.24 -16.84 7.71
CA MET A 246 -6.08 -16.07 8.22
C MET A 246 -6.08 -15.95 9.76
N THR A 247 -7.23 -16.07 10.42
CA THR A 247 -7.33 -16.10 11.89
C THR A 247 -6.98 -17.47 12.50
N GLU A 248 -6.98 -18.53 11.70
CA GLU A 248 -6.84 -19.92 12.15
C GLU A 248 -5.42 -20.47 11.96
N ARG A 249 -4.63 -19.91 11.03
CA ARG A 249 -3.28 -20.37 10.66
C ARG A 249 -2.24 -19.25 10.57
N GLY A 250 -0.97 -19.63 10.47
CA GLY A 250 0.16 -18.70 10.51
C GLY A 250 0.14 -17.86 11.80
N PRO A 251 0.16 -16.51 11.72
CA PRO A 251 0.17 -15.63 12.88
C PRO A 251 -1.16 -15.60 13.63
N LYS A 252 -2.21 -16.27 13.14
CA LYS A 252 -3.57 -16.26 13.72
C LYS A 252 -4.06 -14.83 13.92
N ALA A 253 -4.18 -14.12 12.80
CA ALA A 253 -4.40 -12.69 12.82
C ALA A 253 -5.71 -12.32 13.53
N GLN A 254 -5.71 -11.16 14.19
CA GLN A 254 -6.97 -10.51 14.54
C GLN A 254 -7.63 -10.04 13.24
N LEU A 255 -8.94 -10.25 13.11
CA LEU A 255 -9.73 -9.80 11.96
C LEU A 255 -10.73 -8.73 12.41
N ILE A 256 -10.75 -7.60 11.70
CA ILE A 256 -11.78 -6.56 11.84
C ILE A 256 -12.44 -6.36 10.49
N GLU A 257 -13.75 -6.59 10.42
CA GLU A 257 -14.56 -6.31 9.24
C GLU A 257 -15.25 -4.95 9.37
N LEU A 258 -15.08 -4.09 8.36
CA LEU A 258 -15.54 -2.71 8.34
C LEU A 258 -16.86 -2.60 7.55
N PRO A 259 -18.00 -2.35 8.22
CA PRO A 259 -19.29 -2.23 7.56
C PRO A 259 -19.32 -1.07 6.56
N GLY A 260 -20.04 -1.26 5.44
CA GLY A 260 -20.17 -0.19 4.44
C GLY A 260 -18.92 0.05 3.59
N MET A 261 -17.86 -0.73 3.76
CA MET A 261 -16.62 -0.64 2.99
C MET A 261 -16.36 -1.88 2.14
N GLY A 262 -15.67 -1.70 1.02
CA GLY A 262 -15.13 -2.75 0.16
C GLY A 262 -13.62 -2.63 0.04
N HIS A 263 -13.04 -2.97 -1.12
CA HIS A 263 -11.60 -2.83 -1.35
C HIS A 263 -11.22 -1.37 -1.68
N ALA A 264 -10.42 -0.67 -0.88
CA ALA A 264 -10.01 -0.99 0.48
C ALA A 264 -10.38 0.19 1.39
N PRO A 265 -10.57 -0.02 2.72
CA PRO A 265 -10.62 1.08 3.68
C PRO A 265 -9.49 2.09 3.41
N ALA A 266 -9.81 3.39 3.28
CA ALA A 266 -8.82 4.42 2.95
C ALA A 266 -7.77 4.63 4.05
N LEU A 267 -8.11 4.32 5.30
CA LEU A 267 -7.36 4.67 6.50
C LEU A 267 -7.16 6.19 6.68
N MET A 268 -8.16 6.97 6.25
CA MET A 268 -8.13 8.44 6.32
C MET A 268 -9.14 9.01 7.32
N SER A 269 -10.31 8.39 7.47
CA SER A 269 -11.34 8.85 8.42
C SER A 269 -10.97 8.51 9.86
N ASP A 270 -11.44 9.33 10.82
CA ASP A 270 -11.06 9.20 12.23
C ASP A 270 -11.37 7.83 12.83
N ASP A 271 -12.49 7.21 12.43
CA ASP A 271 -12.88 5.88 12.85
C ASP A 271 -11.93 4.79 12.33
N GLN A 272 -11.49 4.90 11.08
CA GLN A 272 -10.52 3.98 10.49
C GLN A 272 -9.14 4.16 11.11
N ILE A 273 -8.71 5.42 11.31
CA ILE A 273 -7.43 5.76 11.94
C ILE A 273 -7.39 5.27 13.38
N ALA A 274 -8.47 5.43 14.15
CA ALA A 274 -8.54 4.98 15.53
C ALA A 274 -8.27 3.47 15.65
N ILE A 275 -8.85 2.65 14.76
CA ILE A 275 -8.62 1.20 14.75
C ILE A 275 -7.13 0.88 14.57
N VAL A 276 -6.48 1.51 13.59
CA VAL A 276 -5.06 1.30 13.30
C VAL A 276 -4.19 1.76 14.46
N ARG A 277 -4.42 2.99 14.94
CA ARG A 277 -3.65 3.60 16.02
C ARG A 277 -3.75 2.78 17.29
N ASP A 278 -4.97 2.45 17.71
CA ASP A 278 -5.21 1.79 18.99
C ASP A 278 -4.60 0.38 18.99
N TRP A 279 -4.61 -0.34 17.86
CA TRP A 279 -3.94 -1.63 17.74
C TRP A 279 -2.40 -1.52 17.71
N LEU A 280 -1.87 -0.54 16.98
CA LEU A 280 -0.42 -0.29 16.93
C LEU A 280 0.14 0.13 18.28
N LEU A 281 -0.60 0.90 19.07
CA LEU A 281 -0.17 1.41 20.38
C LEU A 281 -0.51 0.50 21.55
N ALA A 282 -1.34 -0.54 21.34
CA ALA A 282 -1.56 -1.57 22.36
C ALA A 282 -0.27 -2.33 22.70
N ASP A 283 -0.12 -2.71 23.97
CA ASP A 283 1.02 -3.48 24.49
C ASP A 283 1.11 -4.91 23.92
#